data_AF-A0A352AIB4-F1
#
_entry.id   AF-A0A352AIB4-F1
#
_cell.length_a   1.000
_cell.length_b   1.000
_cell.length_c   1.000
_cell.angle_alpha   90.00
_cell.angle_beta   90.00
_cell.angle_gamma   90.00
#
_symmetry.space_group_name_H-M   'P 1'
#
loop_
_entity.id
_entity.type
_entity.pdbx_description
1 polymer ?
#
loop_
_entity_poly.entity_id
_entity_poly.type
_entity_poly.pdbx_seq_one_letter_code
_entity_poly.pdbx_strand_id
1 'polypeptide(L)'
;MPTYPKRLIEVDLPIKKISAHARREKSIRHGHISTLHIWWARRPLAACRAVICAALWPDPADPLCPQEFRNRSATLITEFAKKAAKDKDLAAHCSTDIWNKWQLLAKPDNKLDSNNPDHLNILRFRLLDFIADFANWDNST
;
A
#
# COMPACT_ATOMS: atom_id res chain seq x y z
N MET A 1 14.59 -17.00 19.75
CA MET A 1 14.28 -15.67 19.16
C MET A 1 12.79 -15.43 19.35
N PRO A 2 12.35 -14.20 19.68
CA PRO A 2 10.93 -13.95 19.90
C PRO A 2 10.15 -14.27 18.62
N THR A 3 9.14 -15.13 18.75
CA THR A 3 8.27 -15.59 17.65
C THR A 3 7.15 -14.57 17.49
N TYR A 4 7.42 -13.47 16.81
CA TYR A 4 6.41 -12.48 16.45
C TYR A 4 6.03 -12.63 14.97
N PRO A 5 4.79 -12.29 14.58
CA PRO A 5 4.40 -12.31 13.18
C PRO A 5 5.20 -11.30 12.40
N LYS A 6 5.80 -11.73 11.29
CA LYS A 6 6.58 -10.84 10.42
C LYS A 6 5.73 -9.67 9.95
N ARG A 7 6.37 -8.51 9.80
CA ARG A 7 5.72 -7.31 9.25
C ARG A 7 5.96 -7.23 7.76
N LEU A 8 5.05 -6.55 7.03
CA LEU A 8 5.22 -6.38 5.59
C LEU A 8 6.60 -5.80 5.25
N ILE A 9 7.07 -4.79 5.99
CA ILE A 9 8.38 -4.15 5.76
C ILE A 9 9.58 -5.11 5.90
N GLU A 10 9.44 -6.20 6.66
CA GLU A 10 10.50 -7.20 6.83
C GLU A 10 10.55 -8.20 5.67
N VAL A 11 9.47 -8.26 4.88
CA VAL A 11 9.32 -9.16 3.74
C VAL A 11 9.55 -8.43 2.44
N ASP A 12 8.82 -7.34 2.21
CA ASP A 12 8.92 -6.53 1.01
C ASP A 12 8.37 -5.11 1.22
N LEU A 13 8.83 -4.17 0.41
CA LEU A 13 8.34 -2.80 0.39
C LEU A 13 8.43 -2.27 -1.04
N PRO A 14 7.40 -1.60 -1.60
CA PRO A 14 7.41 -1.08 -2.97
C PRO A 14 8.31 0.18 -3.10
N ILE A 15 9.60 0.03 -2.82
CA ILE A 15 10.60 1.12 -2.70
C ILE A 15 10.65 1.96 -3.98
N LYS A 16 10.56 1.33 -5.15
CA LYS A 16 10.60 2.05 -6.44
C LYS A 16 9.47 3.07 -6.57
N LYS A 17 8.23 2.66 -6.28
CA LYS A 17 7.06 3.56 -6.36
C LYS A 17 7.11 4.61 -5.26
N ILE A 18 7.39 4.21 -4.02
CA ILE A 18 7.52 5.14 -2.88
C ILE A 18 8.59 6.21 -3.17
N SER A 19 9.74 5.82 -3.72
CA SER A 19 10.83 6.75 -4.07
C SER A 19 10.43 7.71 -5.18
N ALA A 20 9.64 7.26 -6.17
CA ALA A 20 9.12 8.13 -7.22
C ALA A 20 8.16 9.19 -6.64
N HIS A 21 7.24 8.78 -5.76
CA HIS A 21 6.33 9.71 -5.07
C HIS A 21 7.09 10.70 -4.17
N ALA A 22 8.08 10.23 -3.41
CA ALA A 22 8.92 11.07 -2.55
C ALA A 22 9.74 12.10 -3.36
N ARG A 23 10.26 11.70 -4.54
CA ARG A 23 10.98 12.62 -5.43
C ARG A 23 10.05 13.67 -6.01
N ARG A 24 8.85 13.27 -6.45
CA ARG A 24 7.82 14.18 -6.94
C ARG A 24 7.45 15.20 -5.87
N GLU A 25 7.12 14.76 -4.66
CA GLU A 25 6.82 15.61 -3.49
C GLU A 25 7.88 16.70 -3.27
N LYS A 26 9.16 16.33 -3.36
CA LYS A 26 10.28 17.27 -3.19
C LYS A 26 10.32 18.37 -4.27
N SER A 27 9.86 18.07 -5.48
CA SER A 27 9.93 18.96 -6.65
C SER A 27 8.69 19.85 -6.87
N ILE A 28 7.62 19.67 -6.10
CA ILE A 28 6.34 20.40 -6.30
C ILE A 28 6.52 21.93 -6.12
N ARG A 29 7.38 22.34 -5.20
CA ARG A 29 7.62 23.76 -4.90
C ARG A 29 8.94 24.16 -5.53
N HIS A 30 8.88 24.97 -6.59
CA HIS A 30 10.05 25.62 -7.20
C HIS A 30 10.07 27.10 -6.80
N GLY A 31 11.25 27.65 -6.52
CA GLY A 31 11.46 29.08 -6.30
C GLY A 31 11.05 29.62 -4.92
N HIS A 32 10.64 28.76 -3.98
CA HIS A 32 10.33 29.19 -2.61
C HIS A 32 11.59 29.19 -1.73
N ILE A 33 11.75 30.11 -0.77
CA ILE A 33 12.97 30.17 0.09
C ILE A 33 13.22 28.84 0.81
N SER A 34 12.15 28.14 1.20
CA SER A 34 12.21 26.79 1.81
C SER A 34 12.70 25.68 0.86
N THR A 35 12.96 25.98 -0.41
CA THR A 35 13.50 25.06 -1.43
C THR A 35 14.99 25.30 -1.70
N LEU A 36 15.52 26.48 -1.31
CA LEU A 36 16.95 26.83 -1.40
C LEU A 36 17.78 26.17 -0.29
N HIS A 37 17.28 26.22 0.94
CA HIS A 37 17.88 25.51 2.06
C HIS A 37 17.02 24.31 2.45
N ILE A 38 17.54 23.12 2.13
CA ILE A 38 16.95 21.87 2.60
C ILE A 38 17.60 21.53 3.95
N TRP A 39 16.82 21.53 5.02
CA TRP A 39 17.27 21.03 6.32
C TRP A 39 17.68 19.56 6.23
N TRP A 40 18.74 19.18 6.95
CA TRP A 40 19.19 17.79 7.00
C TRP A 40 18.05 16.89 7.49
N ALA A 41 17.81 15.80 6.77
CA ALA A 41 16.78 14.78 7.05
C ALA A 41 15.30 15.20 6.92
N ARG A 42 14.91 15.88 5.83
CA ARG A 42 13.48 15.95 5.46
C ARG A 42 12.92 14.55 5.22
N ARG A 43 11.90 14.17 6.00
CA ARG A 43 11.17 12.90 5.84
C ARG A 43 9.99 13.12 4.88
N PRO A 44 10.05 12.64 3.63
CA PRO A 44 8.96 12.82 2.68
C PRO A 44 7.71 12.10 3.20
N LEU A 45 6.56 12.76 3.10
CA LEU A 45 5.29 12.22 3.60
C LEU A 45 4.96 10.88 2.93
N ALA A 46 5.28 10.76 1.64
CA ALA A 46 5.12 9.53 0.88
C ALA A 46 5.82 8.33 1.55
N ALA A 47 7.08 8.51 1.97
CA ALA A 47 7.83 7.45 2.63
C ALA A 47 7.32 7.18 4.04
N CYS A 48 7.01 8.22 4.83
CA CYS A 48 6.49 8.06 6.19
C CYS A 48 5.20 7.23 6.21
N ARG A 49 4.24 7.55 5.34
CA ARG A 49 2.96 6.83 5.26
C ARG A 49 3.16 5.36 4.91
N ALA A 50 3.98 5.10 3.89
CA ALA A 50 4.24 3.74 3.45
C ALA A 50 4.92 2.91 4.54
N VAL A 51 5.94 3.49 5.19
CA VAL A 51 6.69 2.82 6.27
C VAL A 51 5.79 2.55 7.47
N ILE A 52 4.90 3.48 7.85
CA ILE A 52 3.97 3.26 8.97
C ILE A 52 3.05 2.07 8.69
N CYS A 53 2.42 2.03 7.50
CA CYS A 53 1.56 0.90 7.12
C CYS A 53 2.37 -0.42 7.09
N ALA A 54 3.52 -0.42 6.43
CA ALA A 54 4.33 -1.63 6.26
C ALA A 54 4.94 -2.14 7.57
N ALA A 55 5.26 -1.25 8.52
CA ALA A 55 5.80 -1.63 9.83
C ALA A 55 4.72 -2.12 10.79
N LEU A 56 3.49 -1.59 10.70
CA LEU A 56 2.40 -1.98 11.58
C LEU A 56 1.66 -3.22 11.10
N TRP A 57 1.54 -3.44 9.78
CA TRP A 57 0.74 -4.53 9.25
C TRP A 57 1.52 -5.86 9.26
N PRO A 58 1.00 -6.91 9.92
CA PRO A 58 1.51 -8.25 9.77
C PRO A 58 1.46 -8.73 8.32
N ASP A 59 2.39 -9.59 7.94
CA ASP A 59 2.36 -10.28 6.67
C ASP A 59 1.28 -11.38 6.70
N PRO A 60 0.26 -11.35 5.82
CA PRO A 60 -0.82 -12.34 5.83
C PRO A 60 -0.33 -13.76 5.51
N ALA A 61 0.76 -13.92 4.76
CA ALA A 61 1.29 -15.23 4.38
C ALA A 61 2.33 -15.79 5.37
N ASP A 62 2.63 -15.06 6.45
CA ASP A 62 3.45 -15.58 7.55
C ASP A 62 2.63 -16.55 8.42
N PRO A 63 3.18 -17.73 8.83
CA PRO A 63 2.43 -18.71 9.63
C PRO A 63 1.94 -18.19 10.99
N LEU A 64 2.66 -17.24 11.59
CA LEU A 64 2.34 -16.65 12.90
C LEU A 64 1.31 -15.53 12.82
N CYS A 65 0.83 -15.18 11.62
CA CYS A 65 -0.11 -14.09 11.42
C CYS A 65 -1.48 -14.40 12.04
N PRO A 66 -2.05 -13.50 12.87
CA PRO A 66 -3.38 -13.70 13.46
C PRO A 66 -4.46 -13.87 12.40
N GLN A 67 -5.32 -14.89 12.56
CA GLN A 67 -6.40 -15.16 11.59
C GLN A 67 -7.42 -14.01 11.52
N GLU A 68 -7.65 -13.31 12.63
CA GLU A 68 -8.51 -12.11 12.67
C GLU A 68 -8.00 -11.02 11.71
N PHE A 69 -6.68 -10.82 11.64
CA PHE A 69 -6.08 -9.86 10.72
C PHE A 69 -6.28 -10.28 9.27
N ARG A 70 -6.06 -11.56 8.94
CA ARG A 70 -6.29 -12.10 7.58
C ARG A 70 -7.74 -11.92 7.13
N ASN A 71 -8.70 -12.24 8.00
CA ASN A 71 -10.13 -12.11 7.70
C ASN A 71 -10.54 -10.65 7.46
N ARG A 72 -10.07 -9.72 8.31
CA ARG A 72 -10.38 -8.29 8.19
C ARG A 72 -9.71 -7.67 6.96
N SER A 73 -8.42 -7.94 6.76
CA SER A 73 -7.68 -7.41 5.62
C SER A 73 -8.24 -7.92 4.29
N ALA A 74 -8.59 -9.21 4.18
CA ALA A 74 -9.22 -9.76 2.99
C ALA A 74 -10.57 -9.07 2.66
N THR A 75 -11.41 -8.87 3.69
CA THR A 75 -12.70 -8.18 3.54
C THR A 75 -12.49 -6.74 3.07
N LEU A 76 -11.68 -5.95 3.79
CA LEU A 76 -11.44 -4.53 3.50
C LEU A 76 -10.80 -4.32 2.13
N ILE A 77 -9.83 -5.17 1.75
CA ILE A 77 -9.19 -5.08 0.44
C ILE A 77 -10.16 -5.42 -0.70
N THR A 78 -11.05 -6.39 -0.49
CA THR A 78 -12.09 -6.74 -1.47
C THR A 78 -13.11 -5.61 -1.61
N GLU A 79 -13.53 -5.00 -0.50
CA GLU A 79 -14.43 -3.85 -0.50
C GLU A 79 -13.78 -2.63 -1.18
N PHE A 80 -12.52 -2.36 -0.87
CA PHE A 80 -11.74 -1.31 -1.53
C PHE A 80 -11.64 -1.56 -3.03
N ALA A 81 -11.32 -2.78 -3.46
CA ALA A 81 -11.24 -3.13 -4.88
C ALA A 81 -12.58 -2.90 -5.60
N LYS A 82 -13.70 -3.30 -4.99
CA LYS A 82 -15.05 -3.07 -5.52
C LYS A 82 -15.38 -1.57 -5.60
N LYS A 83 -14.94 -0.77 -4.64
CA LYS A 83 -15.12 0.69 -4.64
C LYS A 83 -14.27 1.34 -5.74
N ALA A 84 -12.98 0.99 -5.82
CA ALA A 84 -12.03 1.49 -6.81
C ALA A 84 -12.40 1.13 -8.26
N ALA A 85 -13.13 0.03 -8.46
CA ALA A 85 -13.66 -0.34 -9.78
C ALA A 85 -14.88 0.49 -10.20
N LYS A 86 -15.65 1.03 -9.25
CA LYS A 86 -16.89 1.79 -9.52
C LYS A 86 -16.67 3.29 -9.56
N ASP A 87 -15.85 3.80 -8.65
CA ASP A 87 -15.64 5.22 -8.42
C ASP A 87 -14.54 5.76 -9.35
N LYS A 88 -14.90 6.75 -10.19
CA LYS A 88 -13.98 7.36 -11.16
C LYS A 88 -12.92 8.23 -10.46
N ASP A 89 -13.28 8.87 -9.36
CA ASP A 89 -12.36 9.74 -8.63
C ASP A 89 -11.28 8.88 -7.97
N LEU A 90 -11.69 7.80 -7.29
CA LEU A 90 -10.75 6.85 -6.68
C LEU A 90 -9.86 6.15 -7.73
N ALA A 91 -10.40 5.88 -8.92
CA ALA A 91 -9.63 5.31 -10.02
C ALA A 91 -8.52 6.24 -10.52
N ALA A 92 -8.73 7.57 -10.51
CA ALA A 92 -7.73 8.55 -10.92
C ALA A 92 -6.52 8.60 -9.97
N HIS A 93 -6.72 8.23 -8.70
CA HIS A 93 -5.69 8.20 -7.66
C HIS A 93 -4.88 6.89 -7.62
N CYS A 94 -5.30 5.87 -8.38
CA CYS A 94 -4.60 4.60 -8.50
C CYS A 94 -3.67 4.60 -9.73
N SER A 95 -2.49 3.98 -9.61
CA SER A 95 -1.65 3.76 -10.79
C SER A 95 -2.32 2.77 -11.75
N THR A 96 -2.15 2.97 -13.06
CA THR A 96 -2.85 2.18 -14.10
C THR A 96 -2.61 0.67 -13.95
N ASP A 97 -1.40 0.27 -13.60
CA ASP A 97 -1.04 -1.13 -13.39
C ASP A 97 -1.72 -1.73 -12.16
N ILE A 98 -1.85 -0.96 -11.08
CA ILE A 98 -2.51 -1.40 -9.85
C ILE A 98 -4.03 -1.40 -10.01
N TRP A 99 -4.58 -0.41 -10.72
CA TRP A 99 -6.01 -0.34 -11.01
C TRP A 99 -6.52 -1.56 -11.78
N ASN A 100 -5.76 -2.04 -12.78
CA ASN A 100 -6.09 -3.28 -13.48
C ASN A 100 -6.17 -4.48 -12.52
N LYS A 101 -5.28 -4.55 -11.52
CA LYS A 101 -5.30 -5.59 -10.50
C LYS A 101 -6.52 -5.44 -9.58
N TRP A 102 -6.94 -4.22 -9.24
CA TRP A 102 -8.17 -3.97 -8.48
C TRP A 102 -9.43 -4.41 -9.23
N GLN A 103 -9.50 -4.13 -10.54
CA GLN A 103 -10.61 -4.59 -11.36
C GLN A 103 -10.73 -6.12 -11.42
N LEU A 104 -9.59 -6.81 -11.52
CA LEU A 104 -9.56 -8.27 -11.48
C LEU A 104 -10.07 -8.80 -10.14
N LEU A 105 -9.69 -8.18 -9.03
CA LEU A 105 -10.11 -8.56 -7.68
C LEU A 105 -11.58 -8.23 -7.40
N ALA A 106 -12.12 -7.17 -8.04
CA ALA A 106 -13.51 -6.76 -7.86
C ALA A 106 -14.53 -7.75 -8.45
N LYS A 107 -14.09 -8.62 -9.38
CA LYS A 107 -14.95 -9.66 -9.98
C LYS A 107 -15.42 -10.66 -8.92
N PRO A 108 -16.68 -11.13 -8.99
CA PRO A 108 -17.24 -12.04 -7.99
C PRO A 108 -16.48 -13.37 -7.89
N ASP A 109 -15.88 -13.81 -9.00
CA ASP A 109 -15.16 -15.08 -9.11
C ASP A 109 -13.84 -15.11 -8.30
N ASN A 110 -13.26 -13.93 -8.04
CA ASN A 110 -11.91 -13.79 -7.46
C ASN A 110 -11.93 -13.41 -5.97
N LYS A 111 -12.88 -13.96 -5.20
CA LYS A 111 -12.97 -13.70 -3.76
C LYS A 111 -11.75 -14.29 -3.03
N LEU A 112 -11.10 -13.46 -2.21
CA LEU A 112 -10.00 -13.90 -1.36
C LEU A 112 -10.51 -14.79 -0.22
N ASP A 113 -9.85 -15.91 -0.03
CA ASP A 113 -10.07 -16.84 1.08
C ASP A 113 -8.88 -16.68 2.04
N SER A 114 -9.17 -16.50 3.32
CA SER A 114 -8.17 -16.27 4.36
C SER A 114 -7.52 -17.55 4.86
N ASN A 115 -7.98 -18.72 4.42
CA ASN A 115 -7.40 -20.02 4.80
C ASN A 115 -6.49 -20.61 3.71
N ASN A 116 -6.62 -20.18 2.45
CA ASN A 116 -5.84 -20.71 1.35
C ASN A 116 -4.49 -19.97 1.21
N PRO A 117 -3.33 -20.65 1.29
CA PRO A 117 -2.01 -20.03 1.13
C PRO A 117 -1.83 -19.21 -0.15
N ASP A 118 -2.41 -19.63 -1.27
CA ASP A 118 -2.30 -18.91 -2.54
C ASP A 118 -3.00 -17.54 -2.47
N HIS A 119 -4.18 -17.51 -1.85
CA HIS A 119 -4.94 -16.29 -1.62
C HIS A 119 -4.26 -15.37 -0.60
N LEU A 120 -3.52 -15.91 0.37
CA LEU A 120 -2.71 -15.13 1.31
C LEU A 120 -1.55 -14.41 0.62
N ASN A 121 -0.88 -15.07 -0.33
CA ASN A 121 0.16 -14.44 -1.14
C ASN A 121 -0.42 -13.31 -2.00
N ILE A 122 -1.58 -13.54 -2.63
CA ILE A 122 -2.29 -12.49 -3.38
C ILE A 122 -2.60 -11.32 -2.45
N LEU A 123 -3.16 -11.57 -1.26
CA LEU A 123 -3.49 -10.54 -0.28
C LEU A 123 -2.25 -9.74 0.16
N ARG A 124 -1.10 -10.39 0.39
CA ARG A 124 0.18 -9.71 0.66
C ARG A 124 0.50 -8.70 -0.43
N PHE A 125 0.49 -9.12 -1.70
CA PHE A 125 0.80 -8.24 -2.82
C PHE A 125 -0.25 -7.13 -3.01
N ARG A 126 -1.54 -7.40 -2.73
CA ARG A 126 -2.59 -6.36 -2.75
C ARG A 126 -2.34 -5.31 -1.66
N LEU A 127 -1.93 -5.71 -0.46
CA LEU A 127 -1.59 -4.76 0.62
C LEU A 127 -0.38 -3.89 0.24
N LEU A 128 0.65 -4.47 -0.38
CA LEU A 128 1.81 -3.72 -0.87
C LEU A 128 1.45 -2.77 -2.01
N ASP A 129 0.61 -3.21 -2.96
CA ASP A 129 0.11 -2.36 -4.03
C ASP A 129 -0.74 -1.21 -3.46
N PHE A 130 -1.59 -1.47 -2.46
CA PHE A 130 -2.32 -0.42 -1.74
C PHE A 130 -1.36 0.59 -1.09
N ILE A 131 -0.33 0.13 -0.39
CA ILE A 131 0.68 1.00 0.22
C ILE A 131 1.38 1.87 -0.83
N ALA A 132 1.67 1.31 -2.00
CA ALA A 132 2.32 2.04 -3.08
C ALA A 132 1.47 3.22 -3.59
N ASP A 133 0.18 3.00 -3.87
CA ASP A 133 -0.73 4.06 -4.31
C ASP A 133 -1.06 5.02 -3.16
N PHE A 134 -1.25 4.52 -1.93
CA PHE A 134 -1.51 5.34 -0.74
C PHE A 134 -0.36 6.28 -0.39
N ALA A 135 0.88 5.91 -0.75
CA ALA A 135 2.05 6.74 -0.57
C ALA A 135 2.06 7.98 -1.48
N ASN A 136 1.20 8.05 -2.49
CA ASN A 136 1.17 9.20 -3.38
C ASN A 136 0.77 10.48 -2.63
N TRP A 137 1.53 11.56 -2.81
CA TRP A 137 1.25 12.87 -2.22
C TRP A 137 -0.12 13.40 -2.64
N ASP A 138 -0.53 13.16 -3.88
CA ASP A 138 -1.81 13.64 -4.41
C ASP A 138 -3.02 12.99 -3.69
N ASN A 139 -2.79 11.93 -2.90
CA ASN A 139 -3.80 11.26 -2.07
C ASN A 139 -3.81 11.77 -0.63
N SER A 140 -3.05 12.84 -0.33
CA SER A 140 -2.89 13.41 1.02
C SER A 140 -3.69 14.69 1.26
N THR A 141 -4.20 15.31 0.20
CA THR A 141 -4.91 16.60 0.17
C THR A 141 -6.22 16.44 -0.58
#